data_AF-A0A852M306-F1
#
_entry.id   AF-A0A852M306-F1
#
_cell.length_a   1.000
_cell.length_b   1.000
_cell.length_c   1.000
_cell.angle_alpha   90.00
_cell.angle_beta   90.00
_cell.angle_gamma   90.00
#
_symmetry.space_group_name_H-M   'P 1'
#
loop_
_entity.id
_entity.type
_entity.pdbx_description
1 polymer ?
#
loop_
_entity_poly.entity_id
_entity_poly.type
_entity_poly.pdbx_seq_one_letter_code
_entity_poly.pdbx_strand_id
1 'polypeptide(L)'
;DAMAFNKFNVFHWHIVDDQSFPYQSTVFPELSDKGAYSYNHIYTPADVRLVIEYARLRGIRVIPEFDTPGHTQSWGKGQKDLLTPCYSREQPTGLFGPVNPILNATYDFMTKFFKEISSVFPDAYIHLGGDEVDFDCWKSNPEVREFMKKQEFGIDYAKLESYYIQKYIVFNFICFLFFQLKPDTVVQVWMQNNYDAELSKVTAAGYTTILAAPWYLDYISYGQDWKKYYRVEPLNFPGSEKQKTLLIGGEACLWGEFVDATNVTPRLWPRASAVGERLWSSKNVTNLQDAYLRLTNHRCRML
;
A
#
# COMPACT_ATOMS: atom_id res chain seq x y z
N ASP A 1 -14.80 -12.95 5.83
CA ASP A 1 -15.88 -12.91 6.85
C ASP A 1 -15.60 -11.99 8.04
N ALA A 2 -14.49 -12.17 8.75
CA ALA A 2 -14.19 -11.40 9.97
C ALA A 2 -14.28 -9.87 9.82
N MET A 3 -13.88 -9.34 8.66
CA MET A 3 -14.08 -7.93 8.30
C MET A 3 -15.55 -7.49 8.38
N ALA A 4 -16.46 -8.28 7.82
CA ALA A 4 -17.90 -8.00 7.83
C ALA A 4 -18.47 -8.02 9.26
N PHE A 5 -18.02 -8.96 10.11
CA PHE A 5 -18.42 -9.01 11.53
C PHE A 5 -18.02 -7.73 12.29
N ASN A 6 -16.93 -7.10 11.86
CA ASN A 6 -16.36 -5.88 12.44
C ASN A 6 -16.69 -4.61 11.63
N LYS A 7 -17.58 -4.70 10.63
CA LYS A 7 -18.00 -3.60 9.75
C LYS A 7 -16.88 -2.90 8.98
N PHE A 8 -15.77 -3.59 8.72
CA PHE A 8 -14.82 -3.15 7.71
C PHE A 8 -15.44 -3.30 6.32
N ASN A 9 -15.14 -2.37 5.42
CA ASN A 9 -15.70 -2.30 4.08
C ASN A 9 -14.65 -2.12 2.97
N VAL A 10 -13.36 -2.14 3.30
CA VAL A 10 -12.24 -2.07 2.34
C VAL A 10 -11.26 -3.20 2.65
N PHE A 11 -11.00 -4.04 1.66
CA PHE A 11 -9.90 -5.00 1.64
C PHE A 11 -8.80 -4.42 0.77
N HIS A 12 -7.79 -3.84 1.44
CA HIS A 12 -6.55 -3.40 0.81
C HIS A 12 -5.69 -4.64 0.58
N TRP A 13 -5.47 -4.98 -0.70
CA TRP A 13 -4.73 -6.17 -1.09
C TRP A 13 -3.37 -5.79 -1.68
N HIS A 14 -2.37 -5.73 -0.80
CA HIS A 14 -0.95 -5.72 -1.18
C HIS A 14 -0.56 -7.08 -1.73
N ILE A 15 -0.67 -7.23 -3.06
CA ILE A 15 -0.67 -8.55 -3.72
C ILE A 15 0.72 -9.01 -4.16
N VAL A 16 1.64 -8.08 -4.40
CA VAL A 16 3.03 -8.34 -4.85
C VAL A 16 3.99 -7.41 -4.13
N ASP A 17 5.20 -7.88 -3.85
CA ASP A 17 6.31 -7.11 -3.26
C ASP A 17 7.64 -7.74 -3.74
N ASP A 18 8.78 -7.31 -3.21
CA ASP A 18 10.13 -7.76 -3.51
C ASP A 18 10.29 -9.28 -3.50
N GLN A 19 9.73 -9.96 -2.51
CA GLN A 19 9.99 -11.38 -2.30
C GLN A 19 9.20 -12.28 -3.26
N SER A 20 8.00 -11.86 -3.68
CA SER A 20 7.16 -12.69 -4.55
C SER A 20 6.15 -11.92 -5.40
N PHE A 21 5.92 -12.43 -6.61
CA PHE A 21 4.87 -11.99 -7.53
C PHE A 21 3.82 -13.10 -7.73
N PRO A 22 2.85 -13.28 -6.81
CA PRO A 22 1.85 -14.34 -6.92
C PRO A 22 0.68 -14.02 -7.87
N TYR A 23 0.46 -12.75 -8.26
CA TYR A 23 -0.62 -12.39 -9.16
C TYR A 23 -0.37 -12.92 -10.58
N GLN A 24 -1.30 -13.71 -11.13
CA GLN A 24 -1.19 -14.21 -12.51
C GLN A 24 -1.75 -13.19 -13.51
N SER A 25 -0.85 -12.41 -14.12
CA SER A 25 -1.21 -11.52 -15.21
C SER A 25 -1.50 -12.28 -16.50
N THR A 26 -2.57 -11.90 -17.21
CA THR A 26 -2.91 -12.48 -18.51
C THR A 26 -2.09 -11.89 -19.65
N VAL A 27 -1.70 -10.61 -19.52
CA VAL A 27 -0.88 -9.88 -20.48
C VAL A 27 0.61 -10.21 -20.28
N PHE A 28 1.04 -10.45 -19.04
CA PHE A 28 2.43 -10.76 -18.70
C PHE A 28 2.56 -12.03 -17.83
N PRO A 29 2.34 -13.24 -18.40
CA PRO A 29 2.37 -14.50 -17.63
C PRO A 29 3.71 -14.78 -16.92
N GLU A 30 4.80 -14.33 -17.54
CA GLU A 30 6.17 -14.50 -17.04
C GLU A 30 6.40 -13.87 -15.66
N LEU A 31 5.58 -12.87 -15.26
CA LEU A 31 5.67 -12.24 -13.95
C LEU A 31 5.41 -13.25 -12.82
N SER A 32 4.31 -13.99 -12.89
CA SER A 32 4.03 -15.04 -11.90
C SER A 32 4.90 -16.28 -12.10
N ASP A 33 5.16 -16.67 -13.36
CA ASP A 33 5.89 -17.90 -13.67
C ASP A 33 7.33 -17.88 -13.14
N LYS A 34 7.94 -16.68 -13.04
CA LYS A 34 9.31 -16.50 -12.54
C LYS A 34 9.39 -15.72 -11.23
N GLY A 35 8.36 -14.96 -10.88
CA GLY A 35 8.31 -14.09 -9.71
C GLY A 35 7.64 -14.70 -8.49
N ALA A 36 6.74 -15.68 -8.65
CA ALA A 36 6.09 -16.34 -7.52
C ALA A 36 7.05 -17.26 -6.75
N TYR A 37 6.74 -17.56 -5.48
CA TYR A 37 7.51 -18.54 -4.70
C TYR A 37 7.52 -19.94 -5.33
N SER A 38 6.39 -20.34 -5.92
CA SER A 38 6.23 -21.57 -6.69
C SER A 38 4.91 -21.56 -7.46
N TYR A 39 4.71 -22.54 -8.34
CA TYR A 39 3.42 -22.75 -9.04
C TYR A 39 2.20 -22.93 -8.11
N ASN A 40 2.38 -23.37 -6.86
CA ASN A 40 1.30 -23.50 -5.86
C ASN A 40 0.99 -22.20 -5.11
N HIS A 41 1.77 -21.13 -5.32
CA HIS A 41 1.65 -19.86 -4.62
C HIS A 41 1.27 -18.76 -5.62
N ILE A 42 0.22 -19.01 -6.40
CA ILE A 42 -0.26 -18.14 -7.47
C ILE A 42 -1.75 -17.85 -7.26
N TYR A 43 -2.14 -16.59 -7.44
CA TYR A 43 -3.53 -16.18 -7.55
C TYR A 43 -3.93 -16.15 -9.02
N THR A 44 -4.72 -17.13 -9.44
CA THR A 44 -5.23 -17.21 -10.81
C THR A 44 -6.32 -16.15 -11.04
N PRO A 45 -6.68 -15.86 -12.31
CA PRO A 45 -7.82 -15.00 -12.60
C PRO A 45 -9.14 -15.48 -11.97
N ALA A 46 -9.28 -16.79 -11.74
CA ALA A 46 -10.45 -17.36 -11.05
C ALA A 46 -10.42 -17.03 -9.55
N ASP A 47 -9.25 -17.14 -8.90
CA ASP A 47 -9.08 -16.81 -7.48
C ASP A 47 -9.36 -15.32 -7.22
N VAL A 48 -8.83 -14.44 -8.07
CA VAL A 48 -9.05 -12.99 -7.96
C VAL A 48 -10.54 -12.66 -8.12
N ARG A 49 -11.23 -13.24 -9.11
CA ARG A 49 -12.69 -13.07 -9.28
C ARG A 49 -13.47 -13.58 -8.07
N LEU A 50 -13.06 -14.71 -7.51
CA LEU A 50 -13.69 -15.28 -6.32
C LEU A 50 -13.56 -14.31 -5.13
N VAL A 51 -12.36 -13.76 -4.88
CA VAL A 51 -12.13 -12.79 -3.80
C VAL A 51 -13.00 -11.54 -3.98
N ILE A 52 -13.04 -10.98 -5.20
CA ILE A 52 -13.84 -9.78 -5.52
C ILE A 52 -15.33 -10.05 -5.26
N GLU A 53 -15.88 -11.15 -5.78
CA GLU A 53 -17.31 -11.45 -5.61
C GLU A 53 -17.65 -11.78 -4.15
N TYR A 54 -16.78 -12.51 -3.46
CA TYR A 54 -16.99 -12.87 -2.06
C TYR A 54 -16.98 -11.64 -1.14
N ALA A 55 -16.09 -10.68 -1.43
CA ALA A 55 -16.04 -9.37 -0.76
C ALA A 55 -17.29 -8.53 -1.08
N ARG A 56 -17.71 -8.49 -2.36
CA ARG A 56 -18.90 -7.76 -2.82
C ARG A 56 -20.18 -8.22 -2.11
N LEU A 57 -20.36 -9.53 -1.93
CA LEU A 57 -21.50 -10.10 -1.18
C LEU A 57 -21.58 -9.65 0.28
N ARG A 58 -20.48 -9.09 0.82
CA ARG A 58 -20.39 -8.55 2.19
C ARG A 58 -20.28 -7.03 2.23
N GLY A 59 -20.42 -6.36 1.10
CA GLY A 59 -20.25 -4.91 0.99
C GLY A 59 -18.80 -4.46 1.23
N ILE A 60 -17.83 -5.31 0.92
CA ILE A 60 -16.40 -5.01 1.05
C ILE A 60 -15.84 -4.71 -0.34
N ARG A 61 -15.21 -3.55 -0.49
CA ARG A 61 -14.44 -3.13 -1.66
C ARG A 61 -13.09 -3.84 -1.68
N VAL A 62 -12.59 -4.19 -2.86
CA VAL A 62 -11.24 -4.77 -3.02
C VAL A 62 -10.38 -3.74 -3.75
N ILE A 63 -9.43 -3.16 -3.03
CA ILE A 63 -8.47 -2.20 -3.58
C ILE A 63 -7.16 -2.94 -3.78
N PRO A 64 -6.75 -3.22 -5.04
CA PRO A 64 -5.47 -3.84 -5.30
C PRO A 64 -4.35 -2.84 -5.11
N GLU A 65 -3.24 -3.31 -4.56
CA GLU A 65 -1.98 -2.59 -4.54
C GLU A 65 -0.92 -3.33 -5.36
N PHE A 66 -0.32 -2.58 -6.29
CA PHE A 66 0.84 -3.01 -7.06
C PHE A 66 1.89 -1.91 -6.94
N ASP A 67 2.69 -2.01 -5.87
CA ASP A 67 3.65 -0.99 -5.51
C ASP A 67 4.75 -0.83 -6.56
N THR A 68 5.00 0.42 -6.95
CA THR A 68 6.11 0.84 -7.79
C THR A 68 6.50 2.29 -7.44
N PRO A 69 7.77 2.70 -7.60
CA PRO A 69 8.89 1.96 -8.18
C PRO A 69 9.70 1.13 -7.18
N GLY A 70 9.49 1.30 -5.88
CA GLY A 70 10.02 0.44 -4.81
C GLY A 70 9.39 -0.96 -4.85
N HIS A 71 9.80 -1.85 -3.94
CA HIS A 71 9.12 -3.14 -3.70
C HIS A 71 8.89 -4.01 -4.96
N THR A 72 9.82 -3.95 -5.93
CA THR A 72 9.65 -4.52 -7.28
C THR A 72 10.65 -5.61 -7.65
N GLN A 73 11.45 -6.12 -6.71
CA GLN A 73 12.48 -7.12 -7.02
C GLN A 73 11.91 -8.41 -7.67
N SER A 74 10.70 -8.83 -7.28
CA SER A 74 10.02 -9.99 -7.88
C SER A 74 9.61 -9.75 -9.34
N TRP A 75 9.34 -8.50 -9.72
CA TRP A 75 8.87 -8.11 -11.05
C TRP A 75 9.98 -8.31 -12.09
N GLY A 76 11.22 -7.96 -11.74
CA GLY A 76 12.38 -8.06 -12.62
C GLY A 76 12.71 -9.49 -13.06
N LYS A 77 12.22 -10.51 -12.34
CA LYS A 77 12.38 -11.92 -12.74
C LYS A 77 11.56 -12.26 -13.99
N GLY A 78 10.37 -11.67 -14.12
CA GLY A 78 9.46 -11.90 -15.23
C GLY A 78 9.55 -10.87 -16.36
N GLN A 79 9.93 -9.63 -16.04
CA GLN A 79 10.05 -8.55 -17.01
C GLN A 79 11.51 -8.07 -17.11
N LYS A 80 12.16 -8.41 -18.22
CA LYS A 80 13.53 -7.94 -18.52
C LYS A 80 13.57 -6.43 -18.68
N ASP A 81 14.71 -5.85 -18.29
CA ASP A 81 15.03 -4.43 -18.38
C ASP A 81 14.08 -3.49 -17.63
N LEU A 82 13.24 -4.03 -16.73
CA LEU A 82 12.34 -3.23 -15.89
C LEU A 82 13.07 -2.57 -14.72
N LEU A 83 13.94 -3.31 -14.03
CA LEU A 83 14.63 -2.85 -12.83
C LEU A 83 15.95 -2.17 -13.17
N THR A 84 16.37 -1.24 -12.31
CA THR A 84 17.63 -0.52 -12.50
C THR A 84 18.81 -1.41 -12.09
N PRO A 85 19.79 -1.67 -12.97
CA PRO A 85 21.01 -2.35 -12.56
C PRO A 85 21.87 -1.41 -11.69
N CYS A 86 22.35 -1.91 -10.56
CA CYS A 86 23.19 -1.15 -9.64
C CYS A 86 24.67 -1.27 -10.02
N TYR A 87 25.44 -0.23 -9.70
CA TYR A 87 26.86 -0.12 -10.08
C TYR A 87 27.75 0.09 -8.86
N SER A 88 28.97 -0.42 -8.93
CA SER A 88 30.05 -0.10 -8.01
C SER A 88 31.31 0.18 -8.82
N ARG A 89 31.91 1.38 -8.64
CA ARG A 89 33.10 1.81 -9.39
C ARG A 89 32.97 1.58 -10.91
N GLU A 90 31.82 1.99 -11.47
CA GLU A 90 31.49 1.90 -12.91
C GLU A 90 31.32 0.48 -13.47
N GLN A 91 31.32 -0.55 -12.62
CA GLN A 91 31.00 -1.93 -13.02
C GLN A 91 29.63 -2.33 -12.45
N PRO A 92 28.79 -3.06 -13.21
CA PRO A 92 27.51 -3.55 -12.69
C PRO A 92 27.75 -4.59 -11.58
N THR A 93 27.02 -4.48 -10.49
CA THR A 93 27.17 -5.38 -9.32
C THR A 93 26.42 -6.70 -9.49
N GLY A 94 25.55 -6.80 -10.50
CA GLY A 94 24.60 -7.91 -10.66
C GLY A 94 23.36 -7.79 -9.77
N LEU A 95 23.30 -6.77 -8.92
CA LEU A 95 22.12 -6.43 -8.13
C LEU A 95 21.22 -5.46 -8.89
N PHE A 96 19.93 -5.53 -8.59
CA PHE A 96 18.91 -4.62 -9.11
C PHE A 96 18.33 -3.80 -7.97
N GLY A 97 17.91 -2.58 -8.29
CA GLY A 97 17.18 -1.69 -7.40
C GLY A 97 15.77 -1.41 -7.93
N PRO A 98 15.21 -0.22 -7.64
CA PRO A 98 13.87 0.14 -8.07
C PRO A 98 13.67 0.09 -9.59
N VAL A 99 12.41 0.09 -10.02
CA VAL A 99 12.00 0.23 -11.43
C VAL A 99 12.79 1.35 -12.10
N ASN A 100 13.26 1.12 -13.32
CA ASN A 100 14.06 2.07 -14.07
C ASN A 100 13.16 3.13 -14.73
N PRO A 101 13.17 4.39 -14.27
CA PRO A 101 12.25 5.41 -14.74
C PRO A 101 12.73 6.11 -16.03
N ILE A 102 13.93 5.80 -16.53
CA ILE A 102 14.50 6.49 -17.70
C ILE A 102 14.12 5.82 -19.03
N LEU A 103 13.65 4.57 -18.99
CA LEU A 103 13.34 3.78 -20.18
C LEU A 103 11.88 3.96 -20.60
N ASN A 104 11.63 4.20 -21.89
CA ASN A 104 10.27 4.25 -22.42
C ASN A 104 9.54 2.90 -22.31
N ALA A 105 10.29 1.79 -22.44
CA ALA A 105 9.76 0.44 -22.28
C ALA A 105 9.09 0.22 -20.91
N THR A 106 9.60 0.86 -19.84
CA THR A 106 8.98 0.83 -18.51
C THR A 106 7.56 1.38 -18.56
N TYR A 107 7.35 2.54 -19.19
CA TYR A 107 6.04 3.17 -19.27
C TYR A 107 5.07 2.42 -20.20
N ASP A 108 5.57 1.81 -21.27
CA ASP A 108 4.78 0.94 -22.14
C ASP A 108 4.32 -0.32 -21.39
N PHE A 109 5.19 -0.90 -20.55
CA PHE A 109 4.85 -2.01 -19.66
C PHE A 109 3.79 -1.58 -18.63
N MET A 110 4.04 -0.51 -17.87
CA MET A 110 3.11 -0.02 -16.84
C MET A 110 1.73 0.31 -17.42
N THR A 111 1.68 0.95 -18.60
CA THR A 111 0.40 1.27 -19.27
C THR A 111 -0.40 0.01 -19.61
N LYS A 112 0.25 -1.03 -20.13
CA LYS A 112 -0.42 -2.30 -20.46
C LYS A 112 -0.83 -3.06 -19.21
N PHE A 113 0.04 -3.07 -18.19
CA PHE A 113 -0.20 -3.77 -16.93
C PHE A 113 -1.38 -3.14 -16.18
N PHE A 114 -1.36 -1.83 -15.91
CA PHE A 114 -2.46 -1.16 -15.21
C PHE A 114 -3.77 -1.11 -16.01
N LYS A 115 -3.71 -1.22 -17.35
CA LYS A 115 -4.92 -1.45 -18.17
C LYS A 115 -5.56 -2.81 -17.90
N GLU A 116 -4.77 -3.86 -17.66
CA GLU A 116 -5.29 -5.14 -17.19
C GLU A 116 -5.89 -4.99 -15.78
N ILE A 117 -5.15 -4.40 -14.84
CA ILE A 117 -5.59 -4.24 -13.45
C ILE A 117 -6.92 -3.49 -13.35
N SER A 118 -7.05 -2.36 -14.07
CA SER A 118 -8.31 -1.60 -14.15
C SER A 118 -9.47 -2.35 -14.80
N SER A 119 -9.18 -3.40 -15.59
CA SER A 119 -10.22 -4.27 -16.17
C SER A 119 -10.59 -5.43 -15.24
N VAL A 120 -9.65 -5.89 -14.41
CA VAL A 120 -9.83 -7.02 -13.48
C VAL A 120 -10.50 -6.58 -12.18
N PHE A 121 -10.07 -5.44 -11.62
CA PHE A 121 -10.57 -4.91 -10.36
C PHE A 121 -11.59 -3.80 -10.62
N PRO A 122 -12.87 -3.97 -10.22
CA PRO A 122 -13.93 -3.02 -10.54
C PRO A 122 -13.99 -1.81 -9.60
N ASP A 123 -13.14 -1.74 -8.57
CA ASP A 123 -13.11 -0.58 -7.67
C ASP A 123 -12.62 0.68 -8.39
N ALA A 124 -13.09 1.84 -7.95
CA ALA A 124 -12.73 3.12 -8.55
C ALA A 124 -11.27 3.54 -8.26
N TYR A 125 -10.62 2.89 -7.28
CA TYR A 125 -9.27 3.20 -6.84
C TYR A 125 -8.34 2.00 -6.99
N ILE A 126 -7.11 2.28 -7.38
CA ILE A 126 -5.97 1.36 -7.32
C ILE A 126 -4.93 2.01 -6.40
N HIS A 127 -4.30 1.22 -5.54
CA HIS A 127 -3.17 1.69 -4.75
C HIS A 127 -1.89 1.50 -5.56
N LEU A 128 -1.14 2.58 -5.76
CA LEU A 128 0.11 2.55 -6.54
C LEU A 128 1.36 2.31 -5.69
N GLY A 129 1.20 2.26 -4.37
CA GLY A 129 2.30 2.26 -3.41
C GLY A 129 3.07 3.56 -3.47
N GLY A 130 4.35 3.48 -3.83
CA GLY A 130 5.28 4.59 -3.88
C GLY A 130 5.93 4.86 -2.52
N ASP A 131 6.14 3.84 -1.70
CA ASP A 131 6.86 3.95 -0.44
C ASP A 131 8.30 3.41 -0.54
N GLU A 132 9.10 3.82 0.45
CA GLU A 132 10.46 3.34 0.74
C GLU A 132 11.42 3.17 -0.46
N VAL A 133 11.33 4.05 -1.47
CA VAL A 133 12.19 3.98 -2.65
C VAL A 133 13.65 4.29 -2.30
N ASP A 134 14.51 3.27 -2.38
CA ASP A 134 15.96 3.44 -2.21
C ASP A 134 16.62 4.05 -3.46
N PHE A 135 17.12 5.28 -3.31
CA PHE A 135 17.78 6.02 -4.38
C PHE A 135 19.24 5.61 -4.62
N ASP A 136 19.87 4.79 -3.77
CA ASP A 136 21.30 4.47 -3.89
C ASP A 136 21.62 3.74 -5.19
N CYS A 137 20.76 2.82 -5.63
CA CYS A 137 20.94 2.13 -6.90
C CYS A 137 20.83 3.09 -8.09
N TRP A 138 19.82 3.98 -8.11
CA TRP A 138 19.69 5.03 -9.11
C TRP A 138 20.91 5.96 -9.14
N LYS A 139 21.42 6.34 -7.98
CA LYS A 139 22.61 7.19 -7.84
C LYS A 139 23.87 6.52 -8.34
N SER A 140 23.97 5.21 -8.21
CA SER A 140 25.11 4.45 -8.70
C SER A 140 25.14 4.34 -10.23
N ASN A 141 23.97 4.31 -10.87
CA ASN A 141 23.83 4.01 -12.29
C ASN A 141 24.25 5.20 -13.19
N PRO A 142 25.18 5.01 -14.15
CA PRO A 142 25.66 6.09 -15.01
C PRO A 142 24.59 6.64 -15.96
N GLU A 143 23.72 5.80 -16.49
CA GLU A 143 22.64 6.22 -17.41
C GLU A 143 21.60 7.05 -16.69
N VAL A 144 21.24 6.66 -15.47
CA VAL A 144 20.32 7.44 -14.62
C VAL A 144 20.92 8.81 -14.29
N ARG A 145 22.21 8.86 -13.93
CA ARG A 145 22.90 10.15 -13.68
C ARG A 145 22.94 11.04 -14.93
N GLU A 146 23.08 10.47 -16.12
CA GLU A 146 23.01 11.24 -17.37
C GLU A 146 21.59 11.77 -17.63
N PHE A 147 20.57 10.96 -17.37
CA PHE A 147 19.17 11.38 -17.46
C PHE A 147 18.85 12.51 -16.48
N MET A 148 19.31 12.41 -15.22
CA MET A 148 19.17 13.45 -14.20
C MET A 148 19.76 14.79 -14.64
N LYS A 149 20.91 14.77 -15.36
CA LYS A 149 21.51 15.98 -15.94
C LYS A 149 20.66 16.55 -17.08
N LYS A 150 20.14 15.69 -17.96
CA LYS A 150 19.30 16.10 -19.10
C LYS A 150 17.96 16.72 -18.67
N GLN A 151 17.37 16.24 -17.57
CA GLN A 151 16.12 16.75 -17.02
C GLN A 151 16.32 17.89 -16.00
N GLU A 152 17.56 18.32 -15.75
CA GLU A 152 17.90 19.38 -14.78
C GLU A 152 17.44 19.08 -13.33
N PHE A 153 17.32 17.80 -12.98
CA PHE A 153 16.94 17.38 -11.62
C PHE A 153 18.10 17.47 -10.62
N GLY A 154 19.35 17.59 -11.11
CA GLY A 154 20.53 17.72 -10.27
C GLY A 154 20.82 16.43 -9.50
N ILE A 155 20.90 16.51 -8.17
CA ILE A 155 21.14 15.36 -7.26
C ILE A 155 19.89 14.94 -6.49
N ASP A 156 18.73 15.52 -6.82
CA ASP A 156 17.48 15.32 -6.10
C ASP A 156 16.66 14.19 -6.75
N TYR A 157 16.90 12.95 -6.30
CA TYR A 157 16.24 11.76 -6.84
C TYR A 157 14.75 11.67 -6.48
N ALA A 158 14.26 12.43 -5.50
CA ALA A 158 12.83 12.53 -5.23
C ALA A 158 12.07 13.19 -6.40
N LYS A 159 12.73 14.06 -7.17
CA LYS A 159 12.17 14.59 -8.42
C LYS A 159 12.08 13.53 -9.52
N LEU A 160 13.02 12.58 -9.54
CA LEU A 160 12.99 11.47 -10.50
C LEU A 160 11.86 10.49 -10.19
N GLU A 161 11.66 10.19 -8.91
CA GLU A 161 10.52 9.43 -8.43
C GLU A 161 9.19 10.13 -8.77
N SER A 162 9.11 11.43 -8.52
CA SER A 162 7.93 12.24 -8.89
C SER A 162 7.69 12.21 -10.41
N TYR A 163 8.75 12.30 -11.22
CA TYR A 163 8.67 12.18 -12.68
C TYR A 163 8.10 10.83 -13.13
N TYR A 164 8.57 9.73 -12.51
CA TYR A 164 8.08 8.39 -12.80
C TYR A 164 6.57 8.28 -12.55
N ILE A 165 6.12 8.65 -11.35
CA ILE A 165 4.72 8.53 -10.93
C ILE A 165 3.82 9.40 -11.80
N GLN A 166 4.20 10.65 -12.06
CA GLN A 166 3.39 11.56 -12.88
C GLN A 166 3.21 11.07 -14.32
N LYS A 167 4.17 10.32 -14.87
CA LYS A 167 4.19 9.97 -16.29
C LYS A 167 3.19 8.86 -16.67
N TYR A 168 2.74 8.03 -15.73
CA TYR A 168 1.73 6.98 -15.99
C TYR A 168 0.45 7.11 -15.16
N ILE A 169 0.27 8.18 -14.37
CA ILE A 169 -1.01 8.43 -13.67
C ILE A 169 -2.12 8.76 -14.68
N VAL A 170 -2.89 7.75 -15.06
CA VAL A 170 -4.10 7.89 -15.91
C VAL A 170 -5.41 7.83 -15.10
N PHE A 171 -5.43 7.20 -13.93
CA PHE A 171 -6.63 6.90 -13.13
C PHE A 171 -6.70 7.63 -11.77
N ASN A 172 -7.78 7.40 -11.01
CA ASN A 172 -7.87 7.78 -9.59
C ASN A 172 -7.07 6.78 -8.76
N PHE A 173 -6.17 7.27 -7.91
CA PHE A 173 -5.23 6.42 -7.19
C PHE A 173 -5.14 6.77 -5.71
N ILE A 174 -4.69 5.79 -4.95
CA ILE A 174 -4.15 5.98 -3.60
C ILE A 174 -2.63 5.83 -3.71
N CYS A 175 -1.88 6.72 -3.06
CA CYS A 175 -0.42 6.69 -3.06
C CYS A 175 0.11 7.15 -1.69
N PHE A 176 1.32 6.73 -1.35
CA PHE A 176 2.03 7.17 -0.14
C PHE A 176 2.78 8.50 -0.33
N LEU A 177 3.05 8.93 -1.57
CA LEU A 177 3.83 10.13 -1.87
C LEU A 177 2.99 11.41 -1.88
N PHE A 178 3.64 12.54 -1.59
CA PHE A 178 3.00 13.84 -1.43
C PHE A 178 3.39 14.90 -2.48
N PHE A 179 4.20 14.55 -3.48
CA PHE A 179 4.73 15.54 -4.43
C PHE A 179 3.93 15.65 -5.72
N GLN A 180 3.28 16.81 -5.92
CA GLN A 180 2.63 17.23 -7.17
C GLN A 180 1.66 16.19 -7.76
N LEU A 181 0.70 15.76 -6.95
CA LEU A 181 -0.31 14.80 -7.35
C LEU A 181 -1.52 15.47 -8.01
N LYS A 182 -2.34 14.67 -8.72
CA LYS A 182 -3.65 15.14 -9.19
C LYS A 182 -4.55 15.45 -7.98
N PRO A 183 -5.38 16.50 -8.01
CA PRO A 183 -6.22 16.89 -6.87
C PRO A 183 -7.12 15.77 -6.32
N ASP A 184 -7.53 14.83 -7.17
CA ASP A 184 -8.42 13.72 -6.82
C ASP A 184 -7.69 12.51 -6.19
N THR A 185 -6.37 12.62 -5.99
CA THR A 185 -5.54 11.55 -5.40
C THR A 185 -5.81 11.45 -3.90
N VAL A 186 -5.91 10.22 -3.40
CA VAL A 186 -6.02 9.93 -1.97
C VAL A 186 -4.62 9.61 -1.45
N VAL A 187 -4.23 10.22 -0.33
CA VAL A 187 -2.91 10.01 0.28
C VAL A 187 -3.07 9.15 1.54
N GLN A 188 -2.28 8.09 1.67
CA GLN A 188 -2.26 7.27 2.88
C GLN A 188 -1.11 7.69 3.80
N VAL A 189 -1.42 8.03 5.05
CA VAL A 189 -0.41 8.41 6.05
C VAL A 189 -0.06 7.20 6.91
N TRP A 190 1.16 6.69 6.73
CA TRP A 190 1.60 5.42 7.29
C TRP A 190 2.85 5.53 8.18
N MET A 191 3.69 6.56 8.00
CA MET A 191 4.86 6.78 8.85
C MET A 191 4.44 7.12 10.29
N GLN A 192 4.91 6.35 11.27
CA GLN A 192 4.53 6.53 12.68
C GLN A 192 5.03 7.82 13.30
N ASN A 193 6.16 8.33 12.84
CA ASN A 193 6.78 9.53 13.41
C ASN A 193 6.01 10.77 12.94
N ASN A 194 5.37 11.46 13.89
CA ASN A 194 4.72 12.76 13.65
C ASN A 194 3.60 12.72 12.59
N TYR A 195 2.84 11.61 12.54
CA TYR A 195 1.75 11.43 11.57
C TYR A 195 0.67 12.51 11.66
N ASP A 196 0.50 13.15 12.81
CA ASP A 196 -0.42 14.28 13.02
C ASP A 196 0.01 15.51 12.21
N ALA A 197 1.31 15.82 12.16
CA ALA A 197 1.84 16.90 11.33
C ALA A 197 1.72 16.57 9.83
N GLU A 198 1.92 15.31 9.44
CA GLU A 198 1.69 14.89 8.05
C GLU A 198 0.20 14.95 7.68
N LEU A 199 -0.72 14.54 8.56
CA LEU A 199 -2.16 14.75 8.35
C LEU A 199 -2.49 16.23 8.15
N SER A 200 -1.94 17.13 8.98
CA SER A 200 -2.10 18.58 8.81
C SER A 200 -1.61 19.07 7.46
N LYS A 201 -0.42 18.64 7.03
CA LYS A 201 0.23 19.05 5.79
C LYS A 201 -0.51 18.53 4.56
N VAL A 202 -0.93 17.26 4.57
CA VAL A 202 -1.65 16.63 3.46
C VAL A 202 -3.02 17.26 3.26
N THR A 203 -3.78 17.41 4.35
CA THR A 203 -5.10 18.04 4.30
C THR A 203 -5.03 19.55 4.02
N ALA A 204 -3.96 20.25 4.44
CA ALA A 204 -3.71 21.64 4.06
C ALA A 204 -3.50 21.83 2.56
N ALA A 205 -2.89 20.84 1.89
CA ALA A 205 -2.75 20.83 0.44
C ALA A 205 -4.04 20.41 -0.30
N GLY A 206 -5.10 20.04 0.44
CA GLY A 206 -6.42 19.77 -0.13
C GLY A 206 -6.65 18.33 -0.57
N TYR A 207 -5.73 17.41 -0.28
CA TYR A 207 -5.88 16.00 -0.65
C TYR A 207 -6.78 15.25 0.32
N THR A 208 -7.53 14.30 -0.22
CA THR A 208 -8.24 13.31 0.58
C THR A 208 -7.23 12.38 1.25
N THR A 209 -7.46 11.99 2.49
CA THR A 209 -6.46 11.27 3.30
C THR A 209 -7.04 10.05 4.00
N ILE A 210 -6.21 9.01 4.14
CA ILE A 210 -6.47 7.80 4.94
C ILE A 210 -5.35 7.65 5.97
N LEU A 211 -5.69 7.27 7.20
CA LEU A 211 -4.72 7.05 8.28
C LEU A 211 -4.44 5.55 8.48
N ALA A 212 -3.17 5.15 8.44
CA ALA A 212 -2.72 3.78 8.76
C ALA A 212 -1.65 3.75 9.86
N ALA A 213 -0.87 4.82 9.99
CA ALA A 213 0.33 4.89 10.82
C ALA A 213 0.22 4.27 12.23
N PRO A 214 -0.78 4.61 13.07
CA PRO A 214 -0.84 4.07 14.42
C PRO A 214 -1.40 2.63 14.49
N TRP A 215 -1.83 2.06 13.37
CA TRP A 215 -2.53 0.78 13.26
C TRP A 215 -1.75 -0.27 12.45
N TYR A 216 -0.44 -0.34 12.68
CA TYR A 216 0.40 -1.45 12.25
C TYR A 216 0.25 -2.61 13.25
N LEU A 217 -0.42 -3.67 12.81
CA LEU A 217 -0.73 -4.86 13.61
C LEU A 217 0.36 -5.93 13.46
N ASP A 218 1.18 -5.89 12.42
CA ASP A 218 2.38 -6.71 12.27
C ASP A 218 3.36 -6.49 13.44
N TYR A 219 3.51 -5.24 13.91
CA TYR A 219 4.24 -4.89 15.13
C TYR A 219 3.51 -5.35 16.39
N ILE A 220 3.80 -6.59 16.80
CA ILE A 220 3.30 -7.16 18.05
C ILE A 220 4.07 -6.63 19.26
N SER A 221 3.37 -6.51 20.39
CA SER A 221 3.97 -6.20 21.67
C SER A 221 3.28 -6.97 22.79
N TYR A 222 3.98 -7.20 23.89
CA TYR A 222 3.43 -7.94 25.02
C TYR A 222 2.26 -7.18 25.67
N GLY A 223 1.18 -7.90 25.99
CA GLY A 223 0.03 -7.37 26.73
C GLY A 223 -1.14 -6.97 25.84
N GLN A 224 -1.85 -5.91 26.24
CA GLN A 224 -3.11 -5.47 25.63
C GLN A 224 -2.88 -4.31 24.66
N ASP A 225 -2.09 -4.55 23.62
CA ASP A 225 -1.77 -3.58 22.56
C ASP A 225 -3.03 -3.04 21.84
N TRP A 226 -4.13 -3.80 21.78
CA TRP A 226 -5.41 -3.35 21.25
C TRP A 226 -5.89 -2.02 21.87
N LYS A 227 -5.54 -1.72 23.13
CA LYS A 227 -5.86 -0.45 23.79
C LYS A 227 -5.12 0.72 23.15
N LYS A 228 -3.90 0.52 22.64
CA LYS A 228 -3.14 1.53 21.89
C LYS A 228 -3.92 1.90 20.63
N TYR A 229 -4.34 0.89 19.85
CA TYR A 229 -5.09 1.09 18.61
C TYR A 229 -6.45 1.79 18.85
N TYR A 230 -7.16 1.37 19.89
CA TYR A 230 -8.47 1.91 20.25
C TYR A 230 -8.43 3.39 20.69
N ARG A 231 -7.34 3.81 21.36
CA ARG A 231 -7.18 5.17 21.90
C ARG A 231 -6.90 6.24 20.86
N VAL A 232 -6.48 5.84 19.66
CA VAL A 232 -6.21 6.77 18.56
C VAL A 232 -7.46 7.59 18.27
N GLU A 233 -7.32 8.92 18.25
CA GLU A 233 -8.35 9.84 17.78
C GLU A 233 -7.88 10.42 16.43
N PRO A 234 -8.40 9.94 15.28
CA PRO A 234 -7.86 10.29 13.96
C PRO A 234 -7.96 11.78 13.63
N LEU A 235 -8.92 12.50 14.21
CA LEU A 235 -9.13 13.93 13.97
C LEU A 235 -8.35 14.83 14.95
N ASN A 236 -7.48 14.26 15.78
CA ASN A 236 -6.65 15.00 16.74
C ASN A 236 -5.34 15.48 16.10
N PHE A 237 -5.45 16.35 15.10
CA PHE A 237 -4.32 17.04 14.48
C PHE A 237 -4.64 18.53 14.25
N PRO A 238 -3.62 19.40 14.16
CA PRO A 238 -3.82 20.83 13.85
C PRO A 238 -4.46 21.04 12.48
N GLY A 239 -5.66 21.63 12.44
CA GLY A 239 -6.34 21.90 11.18
C GLY A 239 -7.74 22.46 11.39
N SER A 240 -8.23 23.17 10.39
CA SER A 240 -9.62 23.63 10.31
C SER A 240 -10.58 22.44 10.19
N GLU A 241 -11.85 22.65 10.53
CA GLU A 241 -12.88 21.61 10.38
C GLU A 241 -13.03 21.15 8.92
N LYS A 242 -12.82 22.06 7.94
CA LYS A 242 -12.81 21.70 6.52
C LYS A 242 -11.64 20.78 6.17
N GLN A 243 -10.45 21.01 6.72
CA GLN A 243 -9.31 20.10 6.53
C GLN A 243 -9.62 18.72 7.12
N LYS A 244 -10.22 18.67 8.30
CA LYS A 244 -10.59 17.41 8.96
C LYS A 244 -11.61 16.59 8.15
N THR A 245 -12.49 17.22 7.36
CA THR A 245 -13.41 16.49 6.46
C THR A 245 -12.72 15.73 5.32
N LEU A 246 -11.45 16.04 5.02
CA LEU A 246 -10.67 15.33 4.01
C LEU A 246 -10.14 13.98 4.51
N LEU A 247 -10.11 13.75 5.84
CA LEU A 247 -9.79 12.45 6.40
C LEU A 247 -11.02 11.54 6.29
N ILE A 248 -11.00 10.61 5.33
CA ILE A 248 -12.16 9.77 5.00
C ILE A 248 -12.19 8.43 5.77
N GLY A 249 -11.13 8.11 6.51
CA GLY A 249 -11.06 6.87 7.28
C GLY A 249 -9.64 6.43 7.55
N GLY A 250 -9.46 5.11 7.60
CA GLY A 250 -8.19 4.50 7.97
C GLY A 250 -8.14 3.01 7.73
N GLU A 251 -6.95 2.45 7.90
CA GLU A 251 -6.68 1.04 7.64
C GLU A 251 -5.85 0.42 8.77
N ALA A 252 -6.13 -0.85 9.06
CA ALA A 252 -5.32 -1.65 9.96
C ALA A 252 -4.39 -2.52 9.10
N CYS A 253 -3.09 -2.23 9.14
CA CYS A 253 -2.09 -2.91 8.32
C CYS A 253 -1.59 -4.18 9.02
N LEU A 254 -1.42 -5.26 8.27
CA LEU A 254 -0.79 -6.49 8.75
C LEU A 254 0.17 -6.99 7.67
N TRP A 255 1.39 -6.45 7.69
CA TRP A 255 2.47 -6.85 6.79
C TRP A 255 2.91 -8.32 7.01
N GLY A 256 3.46 -8.90 5.94
CA GLY A 256 3.59 -10.35 5.76
C GLY A 256 4.92 -10.98 6.20
N GLU A 257 5.92 -10.20 6.63
CA GLU A 257 7.29 -10.68 6.87
C GLU A 257 7.35 -11.81 7.91
N PHE A 258 6.44 -11.79 8.89
CA PHE A 258 6.33 -12.80 9.95
C PHE A 258 4.93 -13.41 10.03
N VAL A 259 4.13 -13.26 8.97
CA VAL A 259 2.70 -13.59 8.98
C VAL A 259 2.33 -14.43 7.77
N ASP A 260 1.73 -15.59 8.03
CA ASP A 260 1.19 -16.47 7.01
C ASP A 260 -0.10 -17.15 7.50
N ALA A 261 -0.58 -18.17 6.76
CA ALA A 261 -1.78 -18.92 7.12
C ALA A 261 -1.75 -19.52 8.54
N THR A 262 -0.57 -19.76 9.12
CA THR A 262 -0.44 -20.37 10.45
C THR A 262 -0.81 -19.41 11.58
N ASN A 263 -0.70 -18.08 11.36
CA ASN A 263 -0.84 -17.10 12.42
C ASN A 263 -1.64 -15.82 12.04
N VAL A 264 -2.06 -15.66 10.78
CA VAL A 264 -2.75 -14.45 10.29
C VAL A 264 -4.01 -14.14 11.09
N THR A 265 -4.89 -15.13 11.28
CA THR A 265 -6.16 -14.93 12.01
C THR A 265 -5.97 -14.57 13.48
N PRO A 266 -5.20 -15.33 14.29
CA PRO A 266 -5.02 -15.00 15.71
C PRO A 266 -4.19 -13.73 15.93
N ARG A 267 -3.31 -13.35 14.99
CA ARG A 267 -2.61 -12.08 15.05
C ARG A 267 -3.57 -10.93 14.73
N LEU A 268 -4.39 -11.04 13.70
CA LEU A 268 -5.28 -9.96 13.25
C LEU A 268 -6.44 -9.71 14.24
N TRP A 269 -7.11 -10.77 14.69
CA TRP A 269 -8.33 -10.67 15.49
C TRP A 269 -8.12 -11.14 16.93
N PRO A 270 -8.62 -10.40 17.94
CA PRO A 270 -9.54 -9.26 17.87
C PRO A 270 -8.85 -7.88 17.85
N ARG A 271 -7.53 -7.79 17.59
CA ARG A 271 -6.82 -6.50 17.65
C ARG A 271 -7.34 -5.51 16.60
N ALA A 272 -7.61 -5.97 15.38
CA ALA A 272 -8.21 -5.16 14.33
C ALA A 272 -9.64 -4.69 14.67
N SER A 273 -10.38 -5.40 15.53
CA SER A 273 -11.69 -4.96 15.99
C SER A 273 -11.63 -3.62 16.74
N ALA A 274 -10.53 -3.33 17.42
CA ALA A 274 -10.32 -2.03 18.07
C ALA A 274 -10.28 -0.87 17.05
N VAL A 275 -9.66 -1.11 15.90
CA VAL A 275 -9.61 -0.15 14.78
C VAL A 275 -10.98 -0.04 14.13
N GLY A 276 -11.67 -1.17 13.91
CA GLY A 276 -13.03 -1.18 13.36
C GLY A 276 -14.02 -0.38 14.21
N GLU A 277 -13.97 -0.50 15.54
CA GLU A 277 -14.82 0.31 16.42
C GLU A 277 -14.48 1.79 16.37
N ARG A 278 -13.19 2.14 16.32
CA ARG A 278 -12.73 3.54 16.22
C ARG A 278 -13.17 4.20 14.91
N LEU A 279 -13.15 3.48 13.80
CA LEU A 279 -13.51 4.01 12.48
C LEU A 279 -15.03 4.05 12.25
N TRP A 280 -15.82 3.25 12.98
CA TRP A 280 -17.27 3.19 12.85
C TRP A 280 -18.04 4.01 13.89
N SER A 281 -17.62 3.94 15.16
CA SER A 281 -18.39 4.50 16.27
C SER A 281 -18.18 6.00 16.45
N SER A 282 -19.11 6.64 17.16
CA SER A 282 -19.00 8.05 17.50
C SER A 282 -17.69 8.37 18.24
N LYS A 283 -17.15 9.57 17.99
CA LYS A 283 -15.91 10.09 18.60
C LYS A 283 -15.84 9.91 20.13
N ASN A 284 -16.97 10.02 20.82
CA ASN A 284 -17.08 9.94 22.28
C ASN A 284 -17.09 8.50 22.85
N VAL A 285 -17.17 7.47 22.01
CA VAL A 285 -17.12 6.06 22.44
C VAL A 285 -15.67 5.66 22.71
N THR A 286 -15.14 6.03 23.88
CA THR A 286 -13.70 5.86 24.20
C THR A 286 -13.44 5.18 25.54
N ASN A 287 -14.49 4.79 26.28
CA ASN A 287 -14.34 4.14 27.59
C ASN A 287 -13.73 2.73 27.44
N LEU A 288 -12.52 2.55 27.97
CA LEU A 288 -11.76 1.31 27.82
C LEU A 288 -12.37 0.11 28.57
N GLN A 289 -13.02 0.36 29.71
CA GLN A 289 -13.62 -0.70 30.50
C GLN A 289 -14.85 -1.27 29.80
N ASP A 290 -15.70 -0.39 29.28
CA ASP A 290 -16.84 -0.78 28.45
C ASP A 290 -16.39 -1.46 27.15
N ALA A 291 -15.40 -0.90 26.45
CA ALA A 291 -14.82 -1.49 25.26
C ALA A 291 -14.28 -2.91 25.53
N TYR A 292 -13.57 -3.12 26.64
CA TYR A 292 -13.07 -4.45 27.02
C TYR A 292 -14.20 -5.47 27.23
N LEU A 293 -15.28 -5.09 27.92
CA LEU A 293 -16.42 -5.97 28.16
C LEU A 293 -17.11 -6.37 26.85
N ARG A 294 -17.33 -5.42 25.94
CA ARG A 294 -17.94 -5.71 24.63
C ARG A 294 -17.00 -6.49 23.71
N LEU A 295 -15.71 -6.17 23.71
CA LEU A 295 -14.72 -6.80 22.85
C LEU A 295 -14.44 -8.25 23.25
N THR A 296 -14.38 -8.56 24.55
CA THR A 296 -14.23 -9.95 25.02
C THR A 296 -15.42 -10.82 24.60
N ASN A 297 -16.65 -10.31 24.77
CA ASN A 297 -17.86 -10.96 24.29
C ASN A 297 -17.86 -11.10 22.76
N HIS A 298 -17.44 -10.08 22.02
CA HIS A 298 -17.33 -10.15 20.56
C HIS A 298 -16.31 -11.19 20.11
N ARG A 299 -15.15 -11.27 20.76
CA ARG A 299 -14.14 -12.29 20.49
C ARG A 299 -14.69 -13.69 20.69
N CYS A 300 -15.43 -13.95 21.78
CA CYS A 300 -16.06 -15.25 22.00
C CYS A 300 -17.07 -15.62 20.90
N ARG A 301 -17.75 -14.64 20.29
CA ARG A 301 -18.64 -14.86 19.14
C ARG A 301 -17.90 -15.12 17.82
N MET A 302 -16.64 -14.70 17.70
CA MET A 302 -15.81 -14.95 16.51
C MET A 302 -15.13 -16.31 16.51
N LEU A 303 -15.06 -16.97 17.68
CA LEU A 303 -14.62 -18.37 17.81
C LEU A 303 -15.72 -19.33 17.38
#